data_AF-A0A5R9BEF9-F1
#
_entry.id   AF-A0A5R9BEF9-F1
#
_cell.length_a   1.000
_cell.length_b   1.000
_cell.length_c   1.000
_cell.angle_alpha   90.00
_cell.angle_beta   90.00
_cell.angle_gamma   90.00
#
_symmetry.space_group_name_H-M   'P 1'
#
loop_
_entity.id
_entity.type
_entity.pdbx_description
1 polymer ?
#
loop_
_entity_poly.entity_id
_entity_poly.type
_entity_poly.pdbx_seq_one_letter_code
_entity_poly.pdbx_strand_id
1 'polypeptide(L)'
;MSTPDSEPDSATSRGNGDSDDLDERDANIQPLAGRVIPHSAAEDVLGVLTGTFMAALGLYLLEQSQAVSGGTAGLALLLTFGTPLGLACLFFLVNVPFFALALWRKGWRFTLRTALSVGVVSAFAAVCEMYLPVPDINPVFGVFAGNTLLGVALLIVFRHGSSLGGFNILAIIAQEQFNLRGGYVQMGLDITVILLAFTVLAPENVLLSTAGAVVMNVILAFNHRPGRYRA
;
A
#
# COMPACT_ATOMS: atom_id res chain seq x y z
N MET A 1 -49.46 -85.12 27.59
CA MET A 1 -48.47 -85.71 28.50
C MET A 1 -47.11 -85.16 28.10
N SER A 2 -46.46 -84.41 29.00
CA SER A 2 -45.03 -84.04 28.97
C SER A 2 -44.45 -83.24 27.78
N THR A 3 -44.20 -81.94 28.03
CA THR A 3 -42.94 -81.22 27.67
C THR A 3 -41.78 -81.71 28.58
N PRO A 4 -40.51 -81.22 28.50
CA PRO A 4 -39.90 -80.12 27.70
C PRO A 4 -38.71 -80.64 26.81
N ASP A 5 -37.65 -79.93 26.38
CA ASP A 5 -37.07 -78.60 26.72
C ASP A 5 -36.08 -78.06 25.63
N SER A 6 -35.45 -76.90 25.90
CA SER A 6 -34.21 -76.31 25.33
C SER A 6 -34.27 -75.47 24.03
N GLU A 7 -34.42 -74.16 24.25
CA GLU A 7 -33.95 -73.00 23.45
C GLU A 7 -32.40 -72.81 23.53
N PRO A 8 -31.78 -71.77 22.93
CA PRO A 8 -32.04 -71.06 21.65
C PRO A 8 -30.75 -70.82 20.83
N ASP A 9 -30.83 -70.29 19.60
CA ASP A 9 -29.97 -69.13 19.20
C ASP A 9 -30.49 -68.38 17.95
N SER A 10 -29.98 -67.17 17.83
CA SER A 10 -30.24 -66.08 16.89
C SER A 10 -29.66 -66.24 15.48
N ALA A 11 -30.36 -65.68 14.48
CA ALA A 11 -29.75 -65.14 13.27
C ALA A 11 -30.65 -64.07 12.63
N THR A 12 -30.24 -62.82 12.75
CA THR A 12 -30.95 -61.64 12.23
C THR A 12 -30.78 -61.44 10.72
N SER A 13 -31.84 -60.91 10.11
CA SER A 13 -31.90 -60.10 8.89
C SER A 13 -30.55 -59.66 8.29
N ARG A 14 -30.32 -60.00 7.02
CA ARG A 14 -29.33 -59.35 6.16
C ARG A 14 -29.93 -58.96 4.81
N GLY A 15 -29.69 -57.71 4.43
CA GLY A 15 -29.61 -57.29 3.02
C GLY A 15 -30.83 -56.57 2.45
N ASN A 16 -30.98 -55.28 2.74
CA ASN A 16 -31.26 -54.29 1.68
C ASN A 16 -30.91 -52.86 2.12
N GLY A 17 -30.36 -52.04 1.21
CA GLY A 17 -30.24 -50.58 1.36
C GLY A 17 -28.94 -50.05 1.99
N ASP A 18 -27.80 -50.19 1.30
CA ASP A 18 -26.53 -49.52 1.69
C ASP A 18 -25.62 -49.25 0.47
N SER A 19 -26.22 -48.82 -0.66
CA SER A 19 -25.50 -48.45 -1.89
C SER A 19 -25.88 -47.10 -2.49
N ASP A 20 -27.03 -46.53 -2.12
CA ASP A 20 -27.53 -45.27 -2.69
C ASP A 20 -27.18 -44.05 -1.79
N ASP A 21 -26.74 -44.28 -0.55
CA ASP A 21 -26.45 -43.27 0.48
C ASP A 21 -25.11 -42.51 0.33
N LEU A 22 -24.35 -42.82 -0.74
CA LEU A 22 -23.01 -42.26 -0.99
C LEU A 22 -22.99 -41.09 -1.99
N ASP A 23 -23.95 -40.99 -2.91
CA ASP A 23 -23.96 -39.95 -3.95
C ASP A 23 -24.57 -38.60 -3.48
N GLU A 24 -25.40 -38.59 -2.42
CA GLU A 24 -26.04 -37.34 -1.94
C GLU A 24 -25.15 -36.49 -0.99
N ARG A 25 -24.01 -37.02 -0.53
CA ARG A 25 -23.19 -36.33 0.51
C ARG A 25 -22.28 -35.22 -0.02
N ASP A 26 -22.05 -35.17 -1.32
CA ASP A 26 -21.13 -34.19 -1.95
C ASP A 26 -21.83 -32.92 -2.47
N ALA A 27 -23.16 -32.84 -2.39
CA ALA A 27 -23.97 -31.81 -3.05
C ALA A 27 -23.96 -30.40 -2.41
N ASN A 28 -23.24 -30.17 -1.30
CA ASN A 28 -23.21 -28.85 -0.65
C ASN A 28 -21.86 -28.44 -0.01
N ILE A 29 -20.74 -28.82 -0.63
CA ILE A 29 -19.46 -28.13 -0.38
C ILE A 29 -19.46 -26.81 -1.16
N GLN A 30 -20.31 -25.86 -0.76
CA GLN A 30 -20.13 -24.47 -1.15
C GLN A 30 -18.73 -24.07 -0.67
N PRO A 31 -17.78 -23.71 -1.55
CA PRO A 31 -16.45 -23.33 -1.10
C PRO A 31 -16.63 -22.15 -0.14
N LEU A 32 -16.02 -22.26 1.05
CA LEU A 32 -16.04 -21.22 2.07
C LEU A 32 -15.44 -19.94 1.48
N ALA A 33 -16.29 -19.12 0.87
CA ALA A 33 -15.94 -17.83 0.31
C ALA A 33 -15.51 -16.98 1.50
N GLY A 34 -14.19 -16.91 1.71
CA GLY A 34 -13.61 -16.42 2.95
C GLY A 34 -14.18 -15.06 3.26
N ARG A 35 -14.96 -14.97 4.35
CA ARG A 35 -15.53 -13.70 4.81
C ARG A 35 -14.38 -12.71 4.93
N VAL A 36 -14.40 -11.66 4.13
CA VAL A 36 -13.45 -10.56 4.27
C VAL A 36 -13.79 -9.91 5.61
N ILE A 37 -12.97 -10.16 6.61
CA ILE A 37 -13.14 -9.57 7.93
C ILE A 37 -12.77 -8.10 7.78
N PRO A 38 -13.72 -7.15 7.95
CA PRO A 38 -13.40 -5.73 7.83
C PRO A 38 -12.47 -5.32 8.96
N HIS A 39 -11.52 -4.43 8.66
CA HIS A 39 -10.62 -3.91 9.67
C HIS A 39 -11.36 -3.12 10.75
N SER A 40 -10.94 -3.28 12.00
CA SER A 40 -11.41 -2.43 13.09
C SER A 40 -10.86 -1.01 12.91
N ALA A 41 -11.60 0.01 13.37
CA ALA A 41 -11.13 1.39 13.32
C ALA A 41 -9.78 1.59 14.04
N ALA A 42 -9.47 0.77 15.06
CA ALA A 42 -8.17 0.77 15.73
C ALA A 42 -7.05 0.16 14.87
N GLU A 43 -7.36 -0.88 14.08
CA GLU A 43 -6.41 -1.48 13.12
C GLU A 43 -6.11 -0.52 11.97
N ASP A 44 -7.14 0.20 11.47
CA ASP A 44 -6.98 1.23 10.46
C ASP A 44 -6.11 2.40 10.95
N VAL A 45 -6.33 2.88 12.17
CA VAL A 45 -5.51 3.95 12.76
C VAL A 45 -4.07 3.48 12.96
N LEU A 46 -3.86 2.30 13.55
CA LEU A 46 -2.52 1.77 13.79
C LEU A 46 -1.78 1.49 12.49
N GLY A 47 -2.44 0.87 11.50
CA GLY A 47 -1.87 0.61 10.19
C GLY A 47 -1.49 1.89 9.45
N VAL A 48 -2.37 2.91 9.43
CA VAL A 48 -2.03 4.21 8.83
C VAL A 48 -0.88 4.89 9.59
N LEU A 49 -0.83 4.83 10.92
CA LEU A 49 0.30 5.38 11.69
C LEU A 49 1.63 4.67 11.38
N THR A 50 1.65 3.34 11.32
CA THR A 50 2.85 2.57 10.94
C THR A 50 3.27 2.89 9.50
N GLY A 51 2.33 2.90 8.55
CA GLY A 51 2.62 3.21 7.15
C GLY A 51 3.14 4.64 6.96
N THR A 52 2.52 5.63 7.61
CA THR A 52 2.97 7.04 7.53
C THR A 52 4.32 7.27 8.22
N PHE A 53 4.62 6.59 9.33
CA PHE A 53 5.95 6.60 9.95
C PHE A 53 7.01 5.99 9.02
N MET A 54 6.74 4.82 8.41
CA MET A 54 7.65 4.21 7.44
C MET A 54 7.87 5.07 6.20
N ALA A 55 6.84 5.78 5.72
CA ALA A 55 6.97 6.73 4.63
C ALA A 55 7.88 7.91 5.03
N ALA A 56 7.65 8.51 6.19
CA ALA A 56 8.46 9.62 6.68
C ALA A 56 9.93 9.25 6.84
N LEU A 57 10.22 8.11 7.47
CA LEU A 57 11.59 7.59 7.60
C LEU A 57 12.20 7.28 6.22
N GLY A 58 11.42 6.71 5.30
CA GLY A 58 11.87 6.44 3.93
C GLY A 58 12.24 7.70 3.15
N LEU A 59 11.42 8.76 3.24
CA LEU A 59 11.71 10.06 2.64
C LEU A 59 12.93 10.72 3.28
N TYR A 60 13.05 10.69 4.61
CA TYR A 60 14.20 11.25 5.32
C TYR A 60 15.52 10.59 4.89
N LEU A 61 15.56 9.26 4.76
CA LEU A 61 16.76 8.56 4.28
C LEU A 61 17.12 8.92 2.83
N LEU A 62 16.14 9.21 1.97
CA LEU A 62 16.38 9.69 0.61
C LEU A 62 16.96 11.11 0.60
N GLU A 63 16.42 12.00 1.43
CA GLU A 63 16.91 13.37 1.58
C GLU A 63 18.38 13.39 2.03
N GLN A 64 18.73 12.64 3.09
CA GLN A 64 20.11 12.53 3.57
C GLN A 64 21.05 11.87 2.55
N SER A 65 20.52 11.09 1.60
CA SER A 65 21.29 10.46 0.52
C SER A 65 21.42 11.32 -0.74
N GLN A 66 20.94 12.57 -0.72
CA GLN A 66 20.76 13.43 -1.90
C GLN A 66 20.03 12.72 -3.06
N ALA A 67 18.96 12.01 -2.71
CA ALA A 67 18.21 11.16 -3.61
C ALA A 67 16.73 11.53 -3.69
N VAL A 68 16.11 11.12 -4.79
CA VAL A 68 14.68 11.30 -5.07
C VAL A 68 14.02 9.96 -5.35
N SER A 69 12.69 9.94 -5.26
CA SER A 69 11.86 8.82 -5.67
C SER A 69 10.89 9.24 -6.78
N GLY A 70 9.93 8.38 -7.14
CA GLY A 70 8.78 8.78 -7.95
C GLY A 70 7.75 9.59 -7.15
N GLY A 71 6.67 9.99 -7.82
CA GLY A 71 5.51 10.61 -7.19
C GLY A 71 5.73 12.05 -6.70
N THR A 72 4.76 12.55 -5.93
CA THR A 72 4.90 13.79 -5.16
C THR A 72 5.91 13.69 -4.03
N ALA A 73 6.24 12.47 -3.58
CA ALA A 73 7.38 12.19 -2.71
C ALA A 73 8.69 12.67 -3.36
N GLY A 74 8.97 12.24 -4.58
CA GLY A 74 10.10 12.71 -5.37
C GLY A 74 10.06 14.21 -5.63
N LEU A 75 8.90 14.76 -6.00
CA LEU A 75 8.77 16.21 -6.24
C LEU A 75 9.04 17.05 -4.98
N ALA A 76 8.60 16.59 -3.80
CA ALA A 76 8.86 17.27 -2.53
C ALA A 76 10.36 17.24 -2.16
N LEU A 77 10.99 16.07 -2.27
CA LEU A 77 12.44 15.91 -2.07
C LEU A 77 13.24 16.76 -3.06
N LEU A 78 12.84 16.82 -4.33
CA LEU A 78 13.53 17.65 -5.32
C LEU A 78 13.52 19.14 -4.95
N LEU A 79 12.45 19.61 -4.30
CA LEU A 79 12.32 20.98 -3.85
C LEU A 79 13.14 21.28 -2.57
N THR A 80 13.49 20.30 -1.73
CA THR A 80 14.34 20.55 -0.55
C THR A 80 15.77 20.90 -0.98
N PHE A 81 16.27 20.29 -2.05
CA PHE A 81 17.58 20.62 -2.63
C PHE A 81 17.65 21.99 -3.31
N GLY A 82 16.50 22.59 -3.64
CA GLY A 82 16.40 23.88 -4.32
C GLY A 82 15.85 25.04 -3.47
N THR A 83 15.41 24.79 -2.23
CA THR A 83 14.76 25.80 -1.37
C THR A 83 15.16 25.63 0.09
N PRO A 84 15.10 26.68 0.93
CA PRO A 84 15.45 26.58 2.35
C PRO A 84 14.35 25.93 3.22
N LEU A 85 13.38 25.24 2.62
CA LEU A 85 12.27 24.61 3.31
C LEU A 85 12.55 23.12 3.51
N GLY A 86 12.41 22.62 4.74
CA GLY A 86 12.56 21.21 5.04
C GLY A 86 11.46 20.33 4.43
N LEU A 87 11.78 19.04 4.26
CA LEU A 87 10.92 18.01 3.67
C LEU A 87 9.50 18.00 4.22
N ALA A 88 9.34 18.16 5.54
CA ALA A 88 8.03 18.20 6.18
C ALA A 88 7.10 19.29 5.61
N CYS A 89 7.63 20.48 5.37
CA CYS A 89 6.86 21.61 4.84
C CYS A 89 6.54 21.39 3.36
N LEU A 90 7.54 21.02 2.56
CA LEU A 90 7.39 20.83 1.12
C LEU A 90 6.49 19.65 0.77
N PHE A 91 6.59 18.53 1.48
CA PHE A 91 5.71 17.38 1.25
C PHE A 91 4.24 17.73 1.50
N PHE A 92 3.94 18.55 2.50
CA PHE A 92 2.59 19.06 2.71
C PHE A 92 2.16 20.02 1.58
N LEU A 93 2.98 21.04 1.28
CA LEU A 93 2.67 22.08 0.29
C LEU A 93 2.47 21.52 -1.13
N VAL A 94 3.32 20.59 -1.56
CA VAL A 94 3.20 19.90 -2.86
C VAL A 94 1.86 19.14 -2.96
N ASN A 95 1.33 18.64 -1.85
CA ASN A 95 0.06 17.92 -1.83
C ASN A 95 -1.19 18.81 -1.75
N VAL A 96 -1.09 20.07 -1.30
CA VAL A 96 -2.22 21.03 -1.23
C VAL A 96 -3.04 21.14 -2.54
N PRO A 97 -2.46 21.34 -3.75
CA PRO A 97 -3.25 21.41 -4.97
C PRO A 97 -4.00 20.10 -5.27
N PHE A 98 -3.45 18.96 -4.87
CA PHE A 98 -4.11 17.66 -5.03
C PHE A 98 -5.23 17.44 -4.01
N PHE A 99 -5.18 18.06 -2.82
CA PHE A 99 -6.32 18.08 -1.89
C PHE A 99 -7.49 18.88 -2.47
N ALA A 100 -7.25 20.03 -3.09
CA ALA A 100 -8.29 20.80 -3.76
C ALA A 100 -8.93 19.99 -4.91
N LEU A 101 -8.11 19.31 -5.71
CA LEU A 101 -8.58 18.43 -6.79
C LEU A 101 -9.36 17.21 -6.26
N ALA A 102 -8.88 16.58 -5.18
CA ALA A 102 -9.57 15.47 -4.50
C ALA A 102 -10.91 15.92 -3.90
N LEU A 103 -10.97 17.11 -3.30
CA LEU A 103 -12.21 17.64 -2.75
C LEU A 103 -13.26 17.80 -3.84
N TRP A 104 -12.87 18.33 -5.00
CA TRP A 104 -13.76 18.55 -6.12
C TRP A 104 -14.24 17.24 -6.80
N ARG A 105 -13.41 16.19 -6.83
CA ARG A 105 -13.71 14.96 -7.61
C ARG A 105 -14.00 13.69 -6.80
N LYS A 106 -13.43 13.55 -5.61
CA LYS A 106 -13.61 12.40 -4.68
C LYS A 106 -14.43 12.75 -3.45
N GLY A 107 -14.62 14.03 -3.15
CA GLY A 107 -15.41 14.52 -2.03
C GLY A 107 -14.67 14.50 -0.68
N TRP A 108 -15.40 14.93 0.36
CA TRP A 108 -14.82 15.28 1.65
C TRP A 108 -14.13 14.12 2.38
N ARG A 109 -14.78 12.94 2.45
CA ARG A 109 -14.28 11.79 3.23
C ARG A 109 -12.92 11.29 2.76
N PHE A 110 -12.72 11.15 1.45
CA PHE A 110 -11.44 10.74 0.87
C PHE A 110 -10.36 11.80 1.06
N THR A 111 -10.72 13.07 0.84
CA THR A 111 -9.79 14.20 0.95
C THR A 111 -9.28 14.35 2.38
N LEU A 112 -10.15 14.28 3.39
CA LEU A 112 -9.76 14.44 4.79
C LEU A 112 -8.83 13.31 5.26
N ARG A 113 -9.09 12.04 4.86
CA ARG A 113 -8.20 10.90 5.17
C ARG A 113 -6.81 11.07 4.53
N THR A 114 -6.78 11.53 3.28
CA THR A 114 -5.55 11.76 2.52
C THR A 114 -4.74 12.93 3.10
N ALA A 115 -5.40 14.06 3.39
CA ALA A 115 -4.78 15.23 4.02
C ALA A 115 -4.24 14.90 5.43
N LEU A 116 -4.98 14.12 6.21
CA LEU A 116 -4.50 13.64 7.52
C LEU A 116 -3.27 12.74 7.36
N SER A 117 -3.29 11.79 6.41
CA SER A 117 -2.14 10.89 6.20
C SER A 117 -0.89 11.64 5.75
N VAL A 118 -1.02 12.60 4.82
CA VAL A 118 0.08 13.47 4.39
C VAL A 118 0.56 14.38 5.53
N GLY A 119 -0.35 14.93 6.34
CA GLY A 119 -0.02 15.72 7.52
C GLY A 119 0.77 14.93 8.57
N VAL A 120 0.40 13.66 8.79
CA VAL A 120 1.11 12.75 9.70
C VAL A 120 2.49 12.35 9.14
N VAL A 121 2.62 12.07 7.83
CA VAL A 121 3.95 11.88 7.20
C VAL A 121 4.82 13.12 7.38
N SER A 122 4.26 14.31 7.16
CA SER A 122 4.99 15.58 7.31
C SER A 122 5.43 15.80 8.76
N ALA A 123 4.56 15.53 9.73
CA ALA A 123 4.89 15.62 11.16
C ALA A 123 5.99 14.62 11.55
N PHE A 124 5.91 13.36 11.11
CA PHE A 124 6.98 12.39 11.36
C PHE A 124 8.29 12.74 10.64
N ALA A 125 8.24 13.34 9.44
CA ALA A 125 9.44 13.77 8.74
C ALA A 125 10.18 14.87 9.53
N ALA A 126 9.46 15.85 10.09
CA ALA A 126 10.04 16.84 10.99
C ALA A 126 10.61 16.23 12.29
N VAL A 127 9.98 15.18 12.82
CA VAL A 127 10.50 14.42 13.97
C VAL A 127 11.78 13.67 13.60
N CYS A 128 11.86 13.05 12.42
CA CYS A 128 13.10 12.42 11.93
C CYS A 128 14.22 13.46 11.77
N GLU A 129 13.94 14.59 11.13
CA GLU A 129 14.89 15.70 10.94
C GLU A 129 15.43 16.24 12.27
N MET A 130 14.58 16.36 13.29
CA MET A 130 14.95 16.90 14.61
C MET A 130 15.66 15.91 15.53
N TYR A 131 15.26 14.63 15.52
CA TYR A 131 15.67 13.64 16.53
C TYR A 131 16.51 12.47 16.00
N LEU A 132 16.65 12.32 14.68
CA LEU A 132 17.43 11.27 14.05
C LEU A 132 18.50 11.87 13.12
N PRO A 133 19.49 12.63 13.63
CA PRO A 133 20.60 13.10 12.81
C PRO A 133 21.40 11.91 12.29
N VAL A 134 21.36 11.67 10.97
CA VAL A 134 22.17 10.66 10.29
C VAL A 134 23.22 11.34 9.39
N PRO A 135 24.30 11.91 9.97
CA PRO A 135 25.41 12.40 9.18
C PRO A 135 26.06 11.24 8.40
N ASP A 136 26.53 11.53 7.20
CA ASP A 136 27.35 10.65 6.37
C ASP A 136 26.73 9.26 6.05
N ILE A 137 25.41 9.22 5.79
CA ILE A 137 24.77 8.00 5.28
C ILE A 137 25.37 7.59 3.94
N ASN A 138 25.65 6.30 3.75
CA ASN A 138 26.05 5.77 2.45
C ASN A 138 24.89 5.94 1.44
N PRO A 139 25.06 6.68 0.32
CA PRO A 139 23.93 6.99 -0.58
C PRO A 139 23.27 5.74 -1.17
N VAL A 140 24.04 4.69 -1.47
CA VAL A 140 23.49 3.43 -2.01
C VAL A 140 22.57 2.77 -0.98
N PHE A 141 23.00 2.70 0.28
CA PHE A 141 22.17 2.17 1.36
C PHE A 141 20.90 3.01 1.55
N GLY A 142 21.03 4.34 1.72
CA GLY A 142 19.88 5.19 2.00
C GLY A 142 18.88 5.29 0.85
N VAL A 143 19.35 5.22 -0.41
CA VAL A 143 18.48 5.12 -1.60
C VAL A 143 17.66 3.83 -1.60
N PHE A 144 18.30 2.67 -1.43
CA PHE A 144 17.58 1.38 -1.47
C PHE A 144 16.72 1.17 -0.22
N ALA A 145 17.21 1.52 0.97
CA ALA A 145 16.44 1.45 2.21
C ALA A 145 15.24 2.42 2.16
N GLY A 146 15.46 3.68 1.78
CA GLY A 146 14.44 4.71 1.70
C GLY A 146 13.31 4.36 0.73
N ASN A 147 13.66 3.94 -0.50
CA ASN A 147 12.67 3.49 -1.49
C ASN A 147 11.95 2.19 -1.08
N THR A 148 12.63 1.26 -0.40
CA THR A 148 12.01 0.04 0.13
C THR A 148 10.99 0.36 1.22
N LEU A 149 11.36 1.22 2.18
CA LEU A 149 10.45 1.71 3.22
C LEU A 149 9.26 2.44 2.62
N LEU A 150 9.46 3.30 1.63
CA LEU A 150 8.40 4.06 0.97
C LEU A 150 7.45 3.13 0.17
N GLY A 151 7.99 2.09 -0.48
CA GLY A 151 7.19 1.06 -1.15
C GLY A 151 6.33 0.24 -0.18
N VAL A 152 6.89 -0.21 0.94
CA VAL A 152 6.15 -0.93 1.99
C VAL A 152 5.11 -0.02 2.66
N ALA A 153 5.47 1.23 2.93
CA ALA A 153 4.57 2.23 3.48
C ALA A 153 3.33 2.45 2.61
N LEU A 154 3.49 2.59 1.29
CA LEU A 154 2.37 2.71 0.36
C LEU A 154 1.45 1.49 0.41
N LEU A 155 1.99 0.27 0.46
CA LEU A 155 1.19 -0.95 0.56
C LEU A 155 0.34 -0.98 1.84
N ILE A 156 0.91 -0.55 2.98
CA ILE A 156 0.18 -0.44 4.25
C ILE A 156 -0.91 0.63 4.15
N VAL A 157 -0.57 1.84 3.72
CA VAL A 157 -1.51 2.98 3.61
C VAL A 157 -2.67 2.68 2.65
N PHE A 158 -2.39 2.05 1.51
CA PHE A 158 -3.41 1.63 0.55
C PHE A 158 -4.29 0.50 1.08
N ARG A 159 -3.74 -0.45 1.85
CA ARG A 159 -4.52 -1.54 2.47
C ARG A 159 -5.61 -1.02 3.42
N HIS A 160 -5.31 0.05 4.15
CA HIS A 160 -6.29 0.71 5.04
C HIS A 160 -7.16 1.77 4.31
N GLY A 161 -7.15 1.79 2.97
CA GLY A 161 -8.01 2.66 2.17
C GLY A 161 -7.69 4.15 2.29
N SER A 162 -6.45 4.50 2.66
CA SER A 162 -5.94 5.87 2.63
C SER A 162 -4.96 6.06 1.47
N SER A 163 -4.40 7.26 1.33
CA SER A 163 -3.41 7.60 0.30
C SER A 163 -2.40 8.60 0.83
N LEU A 164 -1.17 8.57 0.30
CA LEU A 164 -0.16 9.62 0.52
C LEU A 164 -0.29 10.81 -0.45
N GLY A 165 -1.44 10.92 -1.12
CA GLY A 165 -1.83 12.09 -1.90
C GLY A 165 -1.22 12.18 -3.30
N GLY A 166 -1.20 13.40 -3.82
CA GLY A 166 -0.40 13.74 -4.98
C GLY A 166 -0.77 13.06 -6.29
N PHE A 167 0.26 12.56 -6.97
CA PHE A 167 0.13 11.94 -8.29
C PHE A 167 -0.79 10.72 -8.30
N ASN A 168 -0.95 10.00 -7.17
CA ASN A 168 -1.93 8.92 -7.06
C ASN A 168 -3.38 9.43 -7.22
N ILE A 169 -3.71 10.60 -6.63
CA ILE A 169 -5.02 11.23 -6.81
C ILE A 169 -5.22 11.59 -8.29
N LEU A 170 -4.20 12.18 -8.91
CA LEU A 170 -4.25 12.59 -10.32
C LEU A 170 -4.39 11.39 -11.26
N ALA A 171 -3.68 10.29 -11.02
CA ALA A 171 -3.78 9.05 -11.78
C ALA A 171 -5.17 8.40 -11.67
N ILE A 172 -5.76 8.35 -10.46
CA ILE A 172 -7.12 7.83 -10.26
C ILE A 172 -8.15 8.70 -10.99
N ILE A 173 -8.06 10.03 -10.87
CA ILE A 173 -8.98 10.95 -11.55
C ILE A 173 -8.82 10.85 -13.07
N ALA A 174 -7.60 10.75 -13.58
CA ALA A 174 -7.36 10.59 -15.01
C ALA A 174 -7.89 9.25 -15.55
N GLN A 175 -7.79 8.18 -14.76
CA GLN A 175 -8.38 6.88 -15.08
C GLN A 175 -9.92 6.95 -15.14
N GLU A 176 -10.55 7.65 -14.19
CA GLU A 176 -12.02 7.76 -14.11
C GLU A 176 -12.63 8.76 -15.11
N GLN A 177 -11.89 9.81 -15.49
CA GLN A 177 -12.39 10.87 -16.38
C GLN A 177 -12.04 10.64 -17.85
N PHE A 178 -10.83 10.14 -18.13
CA PHE A 178 -10.30 10.00 -19.49
C PHE A 178 -10.15 8.54 -19.93
N ASN A 179 -10.58 7.58 -19.10
CA ASN A 179 -10.45 6.15 -19.33
C ASN A 179 -9.01 5.68 -19.61
N LEU A 180 -8.03 6.45 -19.10
CA LEU A 180 -6.60 6.17 -19.23
C LEU A 180 -6.19 5.07 -18.24
N ARG A 181 -5.14 4.30 -18.56
CA ARG A 181 -4.54 3.41 -17.57
C ARG A 181 -3.78 4.28 -16.55
N GLY A 182 -4.25 4.31 -15.29
CA GLY A 182 -3.64 5.15 -14.24
C GLY A 182 -2.14 4.98 -14.09
N GLY A 183 -1.62 3.76 -14.29
CA GLY A 183 -0.18 3.47 -14.30
C GLY A 183 0.62 4.21 -15.39
N TYR A 184 0.05 4.48 -16.57
CA TYR A 184 0.73 5.30 -17.60
C TYR A 184 0.75 6.79 -17.22
N VAL A 185 -0.31 7.29 -16.58
CA VAL A 185 -0.36 8.66 -16.05
C VAL A 185 0.70 8.83 -14.96
N GLN A 186 0.79 7.87 -14.04
CA GLN A 186 1.82 7.86 -13.00
C GLN A 186 3.23 7.77 -13.59
N MET A 187 3.49 6.85 -14.55
CA MET A 187 4.80 6.75 -15.22
C MET A 187 5.21 8.07 -15.90
N GLY A 188 4.29 8.77 -16.58
CA GLY A 188 4.60 10.06 -17.20
C GLY A 188 4.97 11.14 -16.18
N LEU A 189 4.28 11.17 -15.04
CA LEU A 189 4.58 12.08 -13.94
C LEU A 189 5.91 11.74 -13.24
N ASP A 190 6.20 10.45 -13.03
CA ASP A 190 7.47 9.97 -12.45
C ASP A 190 8.66 10.30 -13.37
N ILE A 191 8.53 10.06 -14.68
CA ILE A 191 9.52 10.48 -15.69
C ILE A 191 9.74 12.00 -15.63
N THR A 192 8.68 12.79 -15.44
CA THR A 192 8.78 14.26 -15.35
C THR A 192 9.59 14.67 -14.11
N VAL A 193 9.40 14.01 -12.96
CA VAL A 193 10.20 14.26 -11.75
C VAL A 193 11.67 13.86 -11.95
N ILE A 194 11.96 12.73 -12.60
CA ILE A 194 13.35 12.32 -12.91
C ILE A 194 14.02 13.28 -13.90
N LEU A 195 13.31 13.79 -14.90
CA LEU A 195 13.84 14.80 -15.82
C LEU A 195 14.17 16.12 -15.11
N LEU A 196 13.33 16.55 -14.16
CA LEU A 196 13.61 17.71 -13.30
C LEU A 196 14.75 17.42 -12.30
N ALA A 197 14.94 16.18 -11.87
CA ALA A 197 16.06 15.82 -10.98
C ALA A 197 17.43 16.09 -11.63
N PHE A 198 17.57 15.87 -12.94
CA PHE A 198 18.79 16.21 -13.69
C PHE A 198 19.15 17.70 -13.71
N THR A 199 18.23 18.61 -13.35
CA THR A 199 18.54 20.06 -13.27
C THR A 199 19.01 20.51 -11.89
N VAL A 200 18.99 19.63 -10.89
CA VAL A 200 19.29 19.96 -9.47
C VAL A 200 20.34 19.03 -8.87
N LEU A 201 20.33 17.74 -9.23
CA LEU A 201 21.23 16.71 -8.70
C LEU A 201 22.33 16.34 -9.71
N ALA A 202 23.45 15.85 -9.20
CA ALA A 202 24.48 15.20 -10.01
C ALA A 202 23.88 13.96 -10.75
N PRO A 203 24.26 13.70 -12.01
CA PRO A 203 23.70 12.59 -12.80
C PRO A 203 23.80 11.22 -12.13
N GLU A 204 24.88 10.98 -11.37
CA GLU A 204 25.08 9.76 -10.57
C GLU A 204 23.99 9.56 -9.50
N ASN A 205 23.62 10.62 -8.77
CA ASN A 205 22.54 10.57 -7.78
C ASN A 205 21.18 10.37 -8.46
N VAL A 206 20.96 10.92 -9.67
CA VAL A 206 19.72 10.70 -10.43
C VAL A 206 19.61 9.27 -10.95
N LEU A 207 20.70 8.68 -11.44
CA LEU A 207 20.75 7.26 -11.85
C LEU A 207 20.51 6.33 -10.65
N LEU A 208 21.15 6.61 -9.51
CA LEU A 208 20.96 5.85 -8.28
C LEU A 208 19.50 5.99 -7.76
N SER A 209 18.97 7.21 -7.72
CA SER A 209 17.56 7.50 -7.41
C SER A 209 16.60 6.73 -8.31
N THR A 210 16.88 6.67 -9.61
CA THR A 210 16.09 5.91 -10.59
C THR A 210 16.10 4.41 -10.27
N ALA A 211 17.26 3.84 -9.93
CA ALA A 211 17.36 2.44 -9.52
C ALA A 211 16.57 2.15 -8.23
N GLY A 212 16.62 3.05 -7.24
CA GLY A 212 15.81 2.97 -6.03
C GLY A 212 14.31 3.07 -6.31
N ALA A 213 13.87 4.03 -7.14
CA ALA A 213 12.48 4.20 -7.54
C ALA A 213 11.95 2.98 -8.32
N VAL A 214 12.79 2.30 -9.11
CA VAL A 214 12.44 1.00 -9.72
C VAL A 214 12.20 -0.06 -8.65
N VAL A 215 13.01 -0.15 -7.59
CA VAL A 215 12.76 -1.09 -6.48
C VAL A 215 11.43 -0.80 -5.78
N MET A 216 11.14 0.47 -5.49
CA MET A 216 9.83 0.88 -4.93
C MET A 216 8.66 0.48 -5.84
N ASN A 217 8.78 0.74 -7.15
CA ASN A 217 7.74 0.41 -8.12
C ASN A 217 7.59 -1.11 -8.32
N VAL A 218 8.67 -1.89 -8.20
CA VAL A 218 8.63 -3.36 -8.18
C VAL A 218 7.90 -3.86 -6.93
N ILE A 219 8.22 -3.34 -5.75
CA ILE A 219 7.51 -3.68 -4.50
C ILE A 219 6.01 -3.41 -4.65
N LEU A 220 5.64 -2.25 -5.20
CA LEU A 220 4.24 -1.92 -5.46
C LEU A 220 3.62 -2.88 -6.49
N ALA A 221 4.25 -3.10 -7.65
CA ALA A 221 3.69 -3.92 -8.74
C ALA A 221 3.48 -5.40 -8.36
N PHE A 222 4.39 -6.01 -7.59
CA PHE A 222 4.26 -7.41 -7.19
C PHE A 222 3.19 -7.63 -6.11
N ASN A 223 2.99 -6.67 -5.21
CA ASN A 223 2.07 -6.79 -4.07
C ASN A 223 0.68 -6.19 -4.36
N HIS A 224 0.60 -5.08 -5.09
CA HIS A 224 -0.64 -4.38 -5.40
C HIS A 224 -1.34 -4.99 -6.62
N ARG A 225 -2.02 -6.14 -6.43
CA ARG A 225 -2.91 -6.70 -7.45
C ARG A 225 -4.30 -6.04 -7.41
N PRO A 226 -4.73 -5.33 -8.47
CA PRO A 226 -6.07 -4.76 -8.53
C PRO A 226 -7.12 -5.87 -8.50
N GLY A 227 -7.99 -5.85 -7.49
CA GLY A 227 -9.05 -6.85 -7.28
C GLY A 227 -9.03 -7.55 -5.92
N ARG A 228 -7.91 -7.52 -5.18
CA ARG A 228 -7.80 -8.19 -3.86
C ARG A 228 -8.01 -7.28 -2.64
N TYR A 229 -8.26 -5.99 -2.89
CA TYR A 229 -8.35 -4.91 -1.88
C TYR A 229 -9.72 -4.20 -1.87
N ARG A 230 -10.79 -4.92 -2.23
CA ARG A 230 -12.16 -4.52 -1.90
C ARG A 230 -12.60 -5.35 -0.70
N ALA A 231 -12.40 -4.79 0.49
CA ALA A 231 -13.17 -5.12 1.68
C ALA A 231 -14.46 -4.29 1.67
#